data_AF-A0A4R4W4M0-F1
#
_entry.id   AF-A0A4R4W4M0-F1
#
_cell.length_a   1.000
_cell.length_b   1.000
_cell.length_c   1.000
_cell.angle_alpha   90.00
_cell.angle_beta   90.00
_cell.angle_gamma   90.00
#
_symmetry.space_group_name_H-M   'P 1'
#
loop_
_entity.id
_entity.type
_entity.pdbx_description
1 polymer ?
#
loop_
_entity_poly.entity_id
_entity_poly.type
_entity_poly.pdbx_seq_one_letter_code
_entity_poly.pdbx_strand_id
1 'polypeptide(L)'
;MAGNLRVIPSELNGFEGLLERNTGHFKKIGEWAESTASDTSGFTGLMVVLVPAVEAVTALYGETLQLAHSALRKVGEDLAETASEYEEIERKVVLSLQKIQSDLDEIKV
;
A
#
# COMPACT_ATOMS: atom_id res chain seq x y z
N MET A 1 -11.28 -12.98 -23.07
CA MET A 1 -10.63 -11.80 -23.68
C MET A 1 -9.69 -11.21 -22.66
N ALA A 2 -8.44 -11.69 -22.61
CA ALA A 2 -7.39 -11.04 -21.83
C ALA A 2 -6.66 -10.12 -22.80
N GLY A 3 -7.09 -8.85 -22.87
CA GLY A 3 -6.35 -7.85 -23.64
C GLY A 3 -4.94 -7.75 -23.08
N ASN A 4 -3.96 -7.51 -23.94
CA ASN A 4 -2.55 -7.26 -23.57
C ASN A 4 -2.47 -6.19 -22.48
N LEU A 5 -2.50 -6.61 -21.21
CA LEU A 5 -2.18 -5.78 -20.06
C LEU A 5 -0.68 -5.55 -20.11
N ARG A 6 -0.28 -4.51 -20.86
CA ARG A 6 1.08 -3.99 -20.83
C ARG A 6 1.21 -3.28 -19.49
N VAL A 7 1.73 -4.00 -18.49
CA VAL A 7 2.01 -3.43 -17.17
C VAL A 7 3.12 -2.40 -17.35
N ILE A 8 2.83 -1.13 -17.04
CA ILE A 8 3.81 -0.05 -17.07
C ILE A 8 4.35 0.10 -15.64
N PRO A 9 5.62 -0.23 -15.36
CA PRO A 9 6.19 -0.18 -14.00
C PRO A 9 6.02 1.19 -13.32
N SER A 10 6.07 2.29 -14.09
CA SER A 10 5.85 3.64 -13.57
C SER A 10 4.44 3.89 -13.05
N GLU A 11 3.43 3.20 -13.59
CA GLU A 11 2.05 3.31 -13.09
C GLU A 11 1.88 2.57 -11.75
N LEU A 12 2.59 1.44 -11.56
CA LEU A 12 2.59 0.70 -10.28
C LEU A 12 3.20 1.53 -9.14
N ASN A 13 4.32 2.21 -9.40
CA ASN A 13 4.94 3.14 -8.44
C ASN A 13 4.03 4.36 -8.16
N GLY A 14 3.22 4.78 -9.13
CA GLY A 14 2.21 5.82 -8.93
C GLY A 14 1.11 5.41 -7.94
N PHE A 15 0.71 4.14 -7.95
CA PHE A 15 -0.27 3.60 -7.00
C PHE A 15 0.28 3.52 -5.58
N GLU A 16 1.57 3.23 -5.39
CA GLU A 16 2.23 3.27 -4.09
C GLU A 16 2.08 4.65 -3.43
N GLY A 17 2.38 5.72 -4.16
CA GLY A 17 2.26 7.09 -3.64
C GLY A 17 0.81 7.51 -3.33
N LEU A 18 -0.18 6.93 -4.02
CA LEU A 18 -1.60 7.11 -3.69
C LEU A 18 -1.99 6.34 -2.42
N LEU A 19 -1.49 5.12 -2.27
CA LEU A 19 -1.69 4.30 -1.07
C LEU A 19 -1.08 4.98 0.16
N GLU A 20 0.12 5.54 0.04
CA GLU A 20 0.80 6.26 1.12
C GLU A 20 0.05 7.52 1.57
N ARG A 21 -0.57 8.27 0.63
CA ARG A 21 -1.44 9.39 1.01
C ARG A 21 -2.70 8.92 1.73
N ASN A 22 -3.30 7.83 1.25
CA ASN A 22 -4.53 7.29 1.83
C ASN A 22 -4.29 6.75 3.25
N THR A 23 -3.14 6.11 3.48
CA THR A 23 -2.74 5.64 4.81
C THR A 23 -2.52 6.80 5.80
N GLY A 24 -2.04 7.95 5.34
CA GLY A 24 -1.96 9.18 6.13
C GLY A 24 -3.33 9.71 6.58
N HIS A 25 -4.38 9.54 5.76
CA HIS A 25 -5.75 9.92 6.12
C HIS A 25 -6.34 9.01 7.19
N PHE A 26 -6.10 7.69 7.12
CA PHE A 26 -6.55 6.76 8.16
C PHE A 26 -5.95 7.07 9.54
N LYS A 27 -4.68 7.47 9.59
CA LYS A 27 -4.03 7.88 10.84
C LYS A 27 -4.71 9.11 11.46
N LYS A 28 -4.98 10.15 10.66
CA LYS A 28 -5.68 11.36 11.13
C LYS A 28 -7.09 11.09 11.61
N ILE A 29 -7.81 10.17 10.94
CA ILE A 29 -9.15 9.76 11.35
C ILE A 29 -9.09 9.03 12.71
N GLY A 30 -8.09 8.17 12.92
CA GLY A 30 -7.84 7.53 14.21
C GLY A 30 -7.56 8.53 15.33
N GLU A 31 -6.64 9.47 15.11
CA GLU A 31 -6.32 10.54 16.08
C GLU A 31 -7.54 11.42 16.40
N TRP A 32 -8.39 11.69 15.40
CA TRP A 32 -9.64 12.41 15.62
C TRP A 32 -10.66 11.58 16.42
N ALA A 33 -10.81 10.29 16.11
CA ALA A 33 -11.71 9.40 16.84
C ALA A 33 -11.26 9.24 18.31
N GLU A 34 -9.95 9.12 18.55
CA GLU A 34 -9.40 9.03 19.90
C GLU A 34 -9.60 10.33 20.72
N SER A 35 -9.41 11.49 20.09
CA SER A 35 -9.60 12.78 20.76
C SER A 35 -11.06 13.22 20.93
N THR A 36 -11.94 12.85 20.00
CA THR A 36 -13.33 13.36 19.95
C THR A 36 -14.37 12.31 20.31
N ALA A 37 -14.22 11.07 19.83
CA ALA A 37 -15.19 10.01 20.10
C ALA A 37 -14.94 9.32 21.46
N SER A 38 -13.71 9.38 21.98
CA SER A 38 -13.36 8.86 23.30
C SER A 38 -13.45 9.90 24.42
N ASP A 39 -13.92 11.12 24.13
CA ASP A 39 -14.11 12.15 25.14
C ASP A 39 -15.29 11.79 26.07
N THR A 40 -14.95 11.17 27.20
CA THR A 40 -15.89 10.79 28.24
C THR A 40 -15.99 11.82 29.37
N SER A 41 -15.40 13.02 29.20
CA SER A 41 -15.38 14.06 30.23
C SER A 41 -16.78 14.51 30.68
N GLY A 42 -17.80 14.34 29.84
CA GLY A 42 -19.20 14.62 30.15
C GLY A 42 -19.96 13.48 30.86
N PHE A 43 -19.35 12.31 31.03
CA PHE A 43 -20.01 11.15 31.61
C PHE A 43 -20.06 11.32 33.14
N THR A 44 -21.27 11.50 33.67
CA THR A 44 -21.50 11.70 35.11
C THR A 44 -22.54 10.71 35.64
N GLY A 45 -22.45 10.38 36.94
CA GLY A 45 -23.35 9.43 37.59
C GLY A 45 -23.31 8.04 36.96
N LEU A 46 -24.47 7.51 36.54
CA LEU A 46 -24.59 6.16 35.99
C LEU A 46 -23.86 5.99 34.64
N MET A 47 -23.66 7.08 33.88
CA MET A 47 -22.95 7.05 32.60
C MET A 47 -21.47 6.70 32.75
N VAL A 48 -20.84 6.96 33.91
CA VAL A 48 -19.43 6.63 34.18
C VAL A 48 -19.16 5.13 34.01
N VAL A 49 -20.15 4.28 34.27
CA VAL A 49 -20.05 2.83 34.10
C VAL A 49 -19.81 2.43 32.64
N LEU A 50 -20.18 3.28 31.68
CA LEU A 50 -20.01 3.04 30.24
C LEU A 50 -18.64 3.47 29.71
N VAL A 51 -17.84 4.22 30.49
CA VAL A 51 -16.51 4.70 30.06
C VAL A 51 -15.61 3.58 29.53
N PRO A 52 -15.46 2.43 30.21
CA PRO A 52 -14.62 1.33 29.71
C PRO A 52 -15.11 0.75 28.37
N ALA A 53 -16.42 0.79 28.12
CA ALA A 53 -16.99 0.30 26.87
C ALA A 53 -16.66 1.26 25.71
N VAL A 54 -16.72 2.57 25.94
CA VAL A 54 -16.32 3.59 24.95
C VAL A 54 -14.82 3.48 24.64
N GLU A 55 -13.98 3.37 25.67
CA GLU A 55 -12.54 3.16 25.50
C GLU A 55 -12.23 1.89 24.70
N ALA A 56 -12.93 0.78 24.98
CA ALA A 56 -12.75 -0.47 24.24
C ALA A 56 -13.13 -0.35 22.76
N VAL A 57 -14.23 0.36 22.44
CA VAL A 57 -14.65 0.59 21.05
C VAL A 57 -13.64 1.50 20.32
N THR A 58 -13.14 2.54 20.98
CA THR A 58 -12.09 3.42 20.43
C THR A 58 -10.82 2.63 20.15
N ALA A 59 -10.40 1.75 21.08
CA ALA A 59 -9.22 0.91 20.92
C ALA A 59 -9.37 -0.04 19.71
N LEU A 60 -10.51 -0.74 19.59
CA LEU A 60 -10.80 -1.62 18.45
C LEU A 60 -10.80 -0.86 17.11
N TYR A 61 -11.32 0.36 17.10
CA TYR A 61 -11.29 1.22 15.92
C TYR A 61 -9.85 1.60 15.53
N GLY A 62 -9.02 1.97 16.51
CA GLY A 62 -7.60 2.27 16.30
C GLY A 62 -6.82 1.07 15.77
N GLU A 63 -7.01 -0.12 16.35
CA GLU A 63 -6.39 -1.37 15.89
C GLU A 63 -6.80 -1.72 14.46
N THR A 64 -8.08 -1.55 14.13
CA THR A 64 -8.60 -1.80 12.77
C THR A 64 -7.95 -0.86 11.76
N LEU A 65 -7.78 0.42 12.11
CA LEU A 65 -7.10 1.39 11.25
C LEU A 65 -5.61 1.04 11.06
N GLN A 66 -4.91 0.58 12.11
CA GLN A 66 -3.53 0.11 12.00
C GLN A 66 -3.39 -1.14 11.12
N LEU A 67 -4.35 -2.06 11.20
CA LEU A 67 -4.38 -3.25 10.35
C LEU A 67 -4.59 -2.86 8.89
N ALA A 68 -5.54 -1.96 8.62
CA ALA A 68 -5.77 -1.42 7.28
C ALA A 68 -4.52 -0.69 6.74
N HIS A 69 -3.87 0.12 7.56
CA HIS A 69 -2.61 0.79 7.22
C HIS A 69 -1.52 -0.22 6.82
N SER A 70 -1.33 -1.26 7.63
CA SER A 70 -0.32 -2.29 7.39
C SER A 70 -0.59 -3.09 6.13
N ALA A 71 -1.86 -3.41 5.85
CA ALA A 71 -2.26 -4.10 4.63
C ALA A 71 -1.99 -3.24 3.38
N LEU A 72 -2.34 -1.95 3.42
CA LEU A 72 -2.11 -1.03 2.30
C LEU A 72 -0.61 -0.83 2.04
N ARG A 73 0.21 -0.72 3.09
CA ARG A 73 1.67 -0.67 2.96
C ARG A 73 2.21 -1.92 2.28
N LYS A 74 1.77 -3.11 2.72
CA LYS A 74 2.18 -4.38 2.11
C LYS A 74 1.83 -4.45 0.63
N VAL A 75 0.63 -4.02 0.25
CA VAL A 75 0.24 -3.95 -1.17
C VAL A 75 1.15 -3.00 -1.96
N GLY A 76 1.55 -1.87 -1.37
CA GLY A 76 2.54 -0.97 -1.98
C GLY A 76 3.89 -1.64 -2.19
N GLU A 77 4.40 -2.36 -1.19
CA GLU A 77 5.65 -3.12 -1.28
C GLU A 77 5.59 -4.20 -2.36
N ASP A 78 4.50 -4.98 -2.40
CA ASP A 78 4.30 -6.04 -3.40
C ASP A 78 4.23 -5.44 -4.83
N LEU A 79 3.63 -4.26 -5.00
CA LEU A 79 3.60 -3.54 -6.27
C LEU A 79 4.99 -3.06 -6.71
N ALA A 80 5.79 -2.53 -5.78
CA ALA A 80 7.15 -2.07 -6.04
C ALA A 80 8.09 -3.24 -6.40
N GLU A 81 7.97 -4.37 -5.69
CA GLU A 81 8.69 -5.60 -6.02
C GLU A 81 8.32 -6.10 -7.42
N THR A 82 7.03 -6.17 -7.72
CA THR A 82 6.54 -6.56 -9.05
C THR A 82 7.10 -5.62 -10.13
N ALA A 83 7.07 -4.31 -9.92
CA ALA A 83 7.64 -3.34 -10.87
C ALA A 83 9.13 -3.61 -11.14
N SER A 84 9.91 -3.86 -10.09
CA SER A 84 11.33 -4.20 -10.19
C SER A 84 11.57 -5.50 -10.97
N GLU A 85 10.75 -6.54 -10.74
CA GLU A 85 10.84 -7.80 -11.49
C GLU A 85 10.60 -7.59 -12.98
N TYR A 86 9.58 -6.82 -13.35
CA TYR A 86 9.30 -6.50 -14.76
C TYR A 86 10.48 -5.79 -15.42
N GLU A 87 11.05 -4.79 -14.76
CA GLU A 87 12.23 -4.09 -15.29
C GLU A 87 13.44 -5.01 -15.42
N GLU A 88 13.65 -5.95 -14.49
CA GLU A 88 14.75 -6.90 -14.57
C GLU A 88 14.59 -7.88 -15.74
N ILE A 89 13.37 -8.37 -15.95
CA ILE A 89 13.03 -9.22 -17.09
C ILE A 89 13.27 -8.46 -18.40
N GLU A 90 12.82 -7.21 -18.49
CA GLU A 90 13.01 -6.39 -19.69
C GLU A 90 14.51 -6.19 -19.99
N ARG A 91 15.32 -5.88 -18.96
CA ARG A 91 16.79 -5.80 -19.11
C ARG A 91 17.41 -7.10 -19.62
N LYS A 92 16.99 -8.26 -19.08
CA LYS A 92 17.49 -9.58 -19.52
C LYS A 92 17.11 -9.88 -20.96
N VAL A 93 15.90 -9.51 -21.38
CA VAL A 93 15.43 -9.70 -22.77
C VAL A 93 16.23 -8.82 -23.72
N VAL A 94 16.45 -7.54 -23.39
CA VAL A 94 17.27 -6.62 -24.21
C VAL A 94 18.69 -7.15 -24.37
N LEU A 95 19.34 -7.59 -23.29
CA LEU A 95 20.69 -8.16 -23.35
C LEU A 95 20.75 -9.43 -24.20
N SER A 96 19.74 -10.29 -24.09
CA SER A 96 19.66 -11.52 -24.90
C SER A 96 19.51 -11.21 -26.39
N LEU A 97 18.67 -10.22 -26.74
CA LEU A 97 18.49 -9.78 -28.13
C LEU A 97 19.75 -9.11 -28.69
N GLN A 98 20.44 -8.29 -27.89
CA GLN A 98 21.73 -7.69 -28.28
C GLN A 98 22.79 -8.77 -28.54
N LYS A 99 22.83 -9.80 -27.70
CA LYS A 99 23.73 -10.94 -27.91
C LYS A 99 23.42 -11.68 -29.20
N ILE A 100 22.15 -12.02 -29.44
CA ILE A 100 21.71 -12.67 -30.68
C ILE A 100 22.07 -11.82 -31.90
N GLN A 101 21.90 -10.50 -31.82
CA GLN A 101 22.26 -9.58 -32.89
C GLN A 101 23.77 -9.59 -33.15
N SER A 102 24.59 -9.52 -32.10
CA SER A 102 26.05 -9.60 -32.21
C SER A 102 26.50 -10.92 -32.86
N ASP A 103 25.93 -12.04 -32.42
CA ASP A 103 26.25 -13.36 -32.97
C ASP A 103 25.84 -13.46 -34.46
N LEU A 104 24.72 -12.85 -34.85
CA LEU A 104 24.28 -12.81 -36.26
C LEU A 104 25.18 -11.94 -37.14
N ASP A 105 25.65 -10.82 -36.62
CA ASP A 105 26.55 -9.91 -37.34
C ASP A 105 27.93 -10.55 -37.53
N GLU A 106 28.40 -11.35 -36.58
CA GLU A 106 29.66 -12.11 -36.67
C GLU A 106 29.60 -13.23 -37.73
N ILE A 107 28.43 -13.84 -37.95
CA ILE A 107 28.22 -14.89 -38.97
C ILE A 107 28.10 -14.33 -40.39
N LYS A 108 27.73 -13.05 -40.54
CA LYS A 108 27.56 -12.39 -41.85
C LYS A 108 28.85 -11.87 -42.49
N VAL A 109 29.96 -11.89 -41.75
CA VAL A 109 31.32 -11.56 -42.22
C VAL A 109 32.03 -12.82 -42.71
#